data_AF-A0AAW9K8F1-F1
#
_entry.id   AF-A0AAW9K8F1-F1
#
_cell.length_a   1.000
_cell.length_b   1.000
_cell.length_c   1.000
_cell.angle_alpha   90.00
_cell.angle_beta   90.00
_cell.angle_gamma   90.00
#
_symmetry.space_group_name_H-M   'P 1'
#
loop_
_entity.id
_entity.type
_entity.pdbx_description
1 polymer ?
#
loop_
_entity_poly.entity_id
_entity_poly.type
_entity_poly.pdbx_seq_one_letter_code
_entity_poly.pdbx_strand_id
1 'polypeptide(L)'
;KYTWVSDWYRQAMNNFWIPEEINLAQDLKDYNKLANEERTAYDKILSFLIFLDSIQTANLSNINNYITASEVNLCLTIQAFQEAVHSQSYSYMLDTICSPEKRNEILYQWKDDKILLERNKFIGELYNNFL
;
A
#
# COMPACT_ATOMS: atom_id res chain seq x y z
N LYS A 1 13.20 -19.98 18.45
CA LYS A 1 14.60 -19.64 18.12
C LYS A 1 14.83 -18.14 18.20
N TYR A 2 13.90 -17.35 17.67
CA TYR A 2 13.99 -15.89 17.66
C TYR A 2 13.10 -15.27 18.73
N THR A 3 13.69 -14.82 19.84
CA THR A 3 12.94 -14.33 21.01
C THR A 3 12.19 -13.02 20.75
N TRP A 4 12.70 -12.19 19.84
CA TRP A 4 12.09 -10.90 19.45
C TRP A 4 10.72 -11.04 18.79
N VAL A 5 10.39 -12.23 18.24
CA VAL A 5 9.13 -12.45 17.54
C VAL A 5 7.92 -12.25 18.45
N SER A 6 8.02 -12.61 19.73
CA SER A 6 6.89 -12.47 20.66
C SER A 6 6.51 -11.01 20.88
N ASP A 7 7.51 -10.14 21.07
CA ASP A 7 7.29 -8.71 21.28
C ASP A 7 6.78 -8.05 20.00
N TRP A 8 7.38 -8.40 18.85
CA TRP A 8 6.94 -7.91 17.54
C TRP A 8 5.48 -8.30 17.26
N TYR A 9 5.10 -9.56 17.51
CA TYR A 9 3.73 -10.03 17.32
C TYR A 9 2.73 -9.21 18.15
N ARG A 10 3.01 -9.04 19.46
CA ARG A 10 2.13 -8.27 20.35
C ARG A 10 2.00 -6.83 19.87
N GLN A 11 3.10 -6.21 19.45
CA GLN A 11 3.10 -4.86 18.93
C GLN A 11 2.27 -4.75 17.63
N ALA A 12 2.49 -5.66 16.68
CA ALA A 12 1.77 -5.66 15.40
C ALA A 12 0.26 -5.81 15.59
N MET A 13 -0.18 -6.68 16.52
CA MET A 13 -1.59 -6.86 16.85
C MET A 13 -2.19 -5.65 17.59
N ASN A 14 -1.44 -5.03 18.50
CA ASN A 14 -1.89 -3.82 19.22
C ASN A 14 -2.03 -2.60 18.30
N ASN A 15 -1.34 -2.60 17.15
CA ASN A 15 -1.41 -1.54 16.15
C ASN A 15 -2.55 -1.74 15.14
N PHE A 16 -3.44 -2.71 15.35
CA PHE A 16 -4.58 -2.91 14.47
C PHE A 16 -5.46 -1.65 14.40
N TRP A 17 -5.89 -1.33 13.19
CA TRP A 17 -6.76 -0.20 12.88
C TRP A 17 -7.65 -0.54 11.68
N ILE A 18 -8.77 0.18 11.56
CA ILE A 18 -9.71 0.04 10.44
C ILE A 18 -9.77 1.38 9.71
N PRO A 19 -9.47 1.44 8.40
CA PRO A 19 -9.39 2.71 7.69
C PRO A 19 -10.69 3.53 7.69
N GLU A 20 -11.82 2.86 7.60
CA GLU A 20 -13.15 3.49 7.55
C GLU A 20 -13.57 4.16 8.87
N GLU A 21 -12.86 3.91 9.97
CA GLU A 21 -13.10 4.60 11.26
C GLU A 21 -12.53 6.03 11.28
N ILE A 22 -11.70 6.40 10.30
CA ILE A 22 -11.11 7.73 10.18
C ILE A 22 -11.99 8.59 9.27
N ASN A 23 -12.51 9.70 9.80
CA ASN A 23 -13.38 10.60 9.05
C ASN A 23 -12.58 11.52 8.10
N LEU A 24 -12.87 11.44 6.79
CA LEU A 24 -12.22 12.22 5.72
C LEU A 24 -13.09 13.37 5.17
N ALA A 25 -14.17 13.75 5.85
CA ALA A 25 -15.09 14.78 5.36
C ALA A 25 -14.44 16.17 5.19
N GLN A 26 -13.42 16.47 6.00
CA GLN A 26 -12.66 17.72 5.89
C GLN A 26 -11.66 17.64 4.72
N ASP A 27 -10.98 16.51 4.57
CA ASP A 27 -10.03 16.23 3.50
C ASP A 27 -10.66 16.34 2.11
N LEU A 28 -11.92 15.90 1.93
CA LEU A 28 -12.66 16.11 0.68
C LEU A 28 -12.75 17.60 0.30
N LYS A 29 -12.95 18.49 1.27
CA LYS A 29 -13.05 19.93 1.03
C LYS A 29 -11.68 20.53 0.73
N ASP A 30 -10.65 20.08 1.44
CA ASP A 30 -9.31 20.65 1.33
C ASP A 30 -8.56 20.11 0.10
N TYR A 31 -8.80 18.86 -0.29
CA TYR A 31 -8.33 18.30 -1.55
C TYR A 31 -8.74 19.20 -2.71
N ASN A 32 -9.98 19.68 -2.77
CA ASN A 32 -10.44 20.58 -3.83
C ASN A 32 -9.80 21.99 -3.81
N LYS A 33 -9.14 22.38 -2.72
CA LYS A 33 -8.45 23.68 -2.60
C LYS A 33 -6.95 23.61 -2.91
N LEU A 34 -6.37 22.40 -3.01
CA LEU A 34 -4.96 22.22 -3.35
C LEU A 34 -4.62 22.93 -4.66
N ALA A 35 -3.45 23.58 -4.68
CA ALA A 35 -2.85 24.07 -5.90
C ALA A 35 -2.59 22.91 -6.87
N ASN A 36 -2.47 23.22 -8.17
CA ASN A 36 -2.32 22.18 -9.18
C ASN A 36 -1.06 21.34 -8.98
N GLU A 37 0.03 21.96 -8.54
CA GLU A 37 1.31 21.32 -8.27
C GLU A 37 1.20 20.38 -7.07
N GLU A 38 0.53 20.82 -6.00
CA GLU A 38 0.29 20.03 -4.79
C GLU A 38 -0.57 18.81 -5.10
N ARG A 39 -1.66 19.01 -5.84
CA ARG A 39 -2.55 17.92 -6.28
C ARG A 39 -1.81 16.93 -7.17
N THR A 40 -0.99 17.43 -8.10
CA THR A 40 -0.20 16.56 -8.99
C THR A 40 0.79 15.71 -8.20
N ALA A 41 1.46 16.27 -7.19
CA ALA A 41 2.35 15.53 -6.33
C ALA A 41 1.59 14.48 -5.50
N TYR A 42 0.47 14.89 -4.88
CA TYR A 42 -0.40 14.01 -4.10
C TYR A 42 -0.87 12.80 -4.91
N ASP A 43 -1.46 13.05 -6.10
CA ASP A 43 -2.00 12.01 -6.98
C ASP A 43 -0.91 11.01 -7.40
N LYS A 44 0.27 11.50 -7.80
CA LYS A 44 1.40 10.66 -8.23
C LYS A 44 1.95 9.81 -7.09
N ILE A 45 2.12 10.41 -5.91
CA ILE A 45 2.63 9.71 -4.74
C ILE A 45 1.65 8.62 -4.33
N LEU A 46 0.36 8.94 -4.28
CA LEU A 46 -0.69 7.99 -3.92
C LEU A 46 -0.76 6.82 -4.92
N SER A 47 -0.73 7.11 -6.22
CA SER A 47 -0.68 6.08 -7.28
C SER A 47 0.51 5.13 -7.10
N PHE A 48 1.68 5.67 -6.75
CA PHE A 48 2.87 4.86 -6.52
C PHE A 48 2.78 4.01 -5.25
N LEU A 49 2.26 4.55 -4.14
CA LEU A 49 2.08 3.81 -2.88
C LEU A 49 1.09 2.64 -3.05
N ILE A 50 -0.01 2.86 -3.79
CA ILE A 50 -0.97 1.80 -4.12
C ILE A 50 -0.26 0.63 -4.84
N PHE A 51 0.63 0.93 -5.79
CA PHE A 51 1.42 -0.09 -6.46
C PHE A 51 2.34 -0.85 -5.48
N LEU A 52 3.02 -0.14 -4.58
CA LEU A 52 3.94 -0.75 -3.61
C LEU A 52 3.21 -1.72 -2.66
N ASP A 53 2.10 -1.33 -2.07
CA ASP A 53 1.38 -2.22 -1.14
C ASP A 53 0.70 -3.39 -1.86
N SER A 54 0.26 -3.18 -3.11
CA SER A 54 -0.27 -4.26 -3.95
C SER A 54 0.80 -5.33 -4.23
N ILE A 55 2.04 -4.92 -4.56
CA ILE A 55 3.11 -5.88 -4.84
C ILE A 55 3.61 -6.57 -3.57
N GLN A 56 3.63 -5.88 -2.43
CA GLN A 56 3.95 -6.48 -1.14
C GLN A 56 2.92 -7.55 -0.76
N THR A 57 1.63 -7.23 -0.89
CA THR A 57 0.53 -8.17 -0.63
C THR A 57 0.65 -9.42 -1.51
N ALA A 58 1.03 -9.26 -2.78
CA ALA A 58 1.19 -10.37 -3.71
C ALA A 58 2.47 -11.20 -3.47
N ASN A 59 3.55 -10.59 -2.99
CA ASN A 59 4.86 -11.22 -2.97
C ASN A 59 5.34 -11.71 -1.59
N LEU A 60 4.83 -11.17 -0.48
CA LEU A 60 5.23 -11.62 0.86
C LEU A 60 4.99 -13.12 1.07
N SER A 61 3.92 -13.68 0.50
CA SER A 61 3.64 -15.12 0.54
C SER A 61 4.72 -15.95 -0.20
N ASN A 62 5.25 -15.44 -1.32
CA ASN A 62 6.30 -16.13 -2.07
C ASN A 62 7.60 -16.23 -1.26
N ILE A 63 7.98 -15.15 -0.56
CA ILE A 63 9.14 -15.18 0.34
C ILE A 63 8.88 -16.14 1.50
N ASN A 64 7.68 -16.06 2.10
CA ASN A 64 7.27 -16.88 3.24
C ASN A 64 7.42 -18.39 2.97
N ASN A 65 7.17 -18.85 1.73
CA ASN A 65 7.30 -20.25 1.33
C ASN A 65 8.71 -20.84 1.50
N TYR A 66 9.75 -20.01 1.52
CA TYR A 66 11.14 -20.46 1.67
C TYR A 66 11.67 -20.30 3.11
N ILE A 67 10.91 -19.68 4.00
CA ILE A 67 11.32 -19.45 5.38
C ILE A 67 11.00 -20.69 6.23
N THR A 68 12.06 -21.24 6.83
CA THR A 68 12.00 -22.48 7.62
C THR A 68 11.71 -22.27 9.11
N ALA A 69 11.58 -21.01 9.54
CA ALA A 69 11.26 -20.66 10.92
C ALA A 69 9.79 -20.26 11.03
N SER A 70 8.98 -21.13 11.64
CA SER A 70 7.53 -20.93 11.76
C SER A 70 7.17 -19.64 12.51
N GLU A 71 8.00 -19.21 13.47
CA GLU A 71 7.77 -17.95 14.17
C GLU A 71 7.93 -16.72 13.28
N VAL A 72 8.80 -16.78 12.26
CA VAL A 72 8.96 -15.69 11.26
C VAL A 72 7.82 -15.74 10.24
N ASN A 73 7.34 -16.94 9.89
CA ASN A 73 6.21 -17.10 8.98
C ASN A 73 4.93 -16.47 9.54
N LEU A 74 4.75 -16.53 10.86
CA LEU A 74 3.69 -15.81 11.57
C LEU A 74 3.81 -14.30 11.34
N CYS A 75 5.00 -13.72 11.49
CA CYS A 75 5.23 -12.30 11.26
C CYS A 75 4.91 -11.88 9.82
N LEU A 76 5.40 -12.62 8.84
CA LEU A 76 5.17 -12.33 7.42
C LEU A 76 3.69 -12.42 7.03
N THR A 77 2.95 -13.35 7.64
CA THR A 77 1.50 -13.46 7.44
C THR A 77 0.76 -12.23 7.99
N ILE A 78 1.15 -11.75 9.18
CA ILE A 78 0.57 -10.54 9.77
C ILE A 78 0.93 -9.30 8.96
N GLN A 79 2.17 -9.22 8.48
CA GLN A 79 2.58 -8.13 7.59
C GLN A 79 1.74 -8.13 6.32
N ALA A 80 1.58 -9.27 5.63
CA ALA A 80 0.75 -9.35 4.42
C ALA A 80 -0.70 -8.91 4.67
N PHE A 81 -1.25 -9.23 5.85
CA PHE A 81 -2.55 -8.69 6.27
C PHE A 81 -2.54 -7.16 6.42
N GLN A 82 -1.51 -6.59 7.05
CA GLN A 82 -1.37 -5.14 7.18
C GLN A 82 -1.23 -4.44 5.82
N GLU A 83 -0.50 -5.01 4.85
CA GLU A 83 -0.41 -4.45 3.49
C GLU A 83 -1.76 -4.49 2.75
N ALA A 84 -2.60 -5.49 3.03
CA ALA A 84 -3.96 -5.54 2.51
C ALA A 84 -4.84 -4.43 3.13
N VAL A 85 -4.66 -4.15 4.43
CA VAL A 85 -5.33 -3.01 5.10
C VAL A 85 -4.85 -1.69 4.51
N HIS A 86 -3.55 -1.52 4.26
CA HIS A 86 -3.02 -0.33 3.56
C HIS A 86 -3.65 -0.16 2.18
N SER A 87 -3.71 -1.23 1.40
CA SER A 87 -4.32 -1.23 0.06
C SER A 87 -5.81 -0.85 0.09
N GLN A 88 -6.56 -1.35 1.08
CA GLN A 88 -7.97 -0.98 1.28
C GLN A 88 -8.10 0.49 1.68
N SER A 89 -7.20 1.01 2.51
CA SER A 89 -7.21 2.41 2.95
C SER A 89 -7.11 3.40 1.78
N TYR A 90 -6.28 3.10 0.76
CA TYR A 90 -6.20 3.96 -0.43
C TYR A 90 -7.50 3.98 -1.23
N SER A 91 -8.18 2.84 -1.33
CA SER A 91 -9.48 2.74 -1.99
C SER A 91 -10.51 3.57 -1.25
N TYR A 92 -10.58 3.44 0.08
CA TYR A 92 -11.45 4.25 0.93
C TYR A 92 -11.19 5.76 0.78
N MET A 93 -9.91 6.16 0.81
CA MET A 93 -9.53 7.57 0.61
C MET A 93 -10.00 8.09 -0.75
N LEU A 94 -9.64 7.40 -1.84
CA LEU A 94 -9.99 7.83 -3.19
C LEU A 94 -11.49 7.86 -3.43
N ASP A 95 -12.24 6.87 -2.93
CA ASP A 95 -13.70 6.83 -3.04
C ASP A 95 -14.37 7.97 -2.27
N THR A 96 -13.72 8.47 -1.22
CA THR A 96 -14.25 9.56 -0.39
C THR A 96 -13.91 10.94 -0.95
N ILE A 97 -12.68 11.14 -1.44
CA ILE A 97 -12.16 12.48 -1.81
C ILE A 97 -12.23 12.80 -3.31
N CYS A 98 -12.38 11.80 -4.17
CA CYS A 98 -12.35 11.96 -5.64
C CYS A 98 -13.65 11.49 -6.30
N SER A 99 -13.92 12.00 -7.51
CA SER A 99 -14.93 11.39 -8.38
C SER A 99 -14.45 10.03 -8.90
N PRO A 100 -15.36 9.12 -9.32
CA PRO A 100 -14.98 7.83 -9.89
C PRO A 100 -14.02 7.94 -11.08
N GLU A 101 -14.18 8.98 -11.91
CA GLU A 101 -13.29 9.28 -13.04
C GLU A 101 -11.89 9.64 -12.55
N LYS A 102 -11.80 10.61 -11.62
CA LYS A 102 -10.53 11.06 -11.07
C LYS A 102 -9.78 9.95 -10.32
N ARG A 103 -10.52 9.10 -9.58
CA ARG A 103 -9.97 7.88 -8.96
C ARG A 103 -9.32 6.97 -10.00
N ASN A 104 -10.01 6.68 -11.10
CA ASN A 104 -9.46 5.83 -12.17
C ASN A 104 -8.22 6.46 -12.82
N GLU A 105 -8.21 7.77 -13.02
CA GLU A 105 -7.02 8.48 -13.51
C GLU A 105 -5.82 8.27 -12.57
N ILE A 106 -6.00 8.41 -11.25
CA ILE A 106 -4.93 8.21 -10.26
C ILE A 106 -4.46 6.75 -10.27
N LEU A 107 -5.38 5.78 -10.25
CA LEU A 107 -5.05 4.35 -10.23
C LEU A 107 -4.27 3.91 -11.48
N TYR A 108 -4.57 4.49 -12.64
CA TYR A 108 -3.94 4.12 -13.90
C TYR A 108 -2.89 5.12 -14.38
N GLN A 109 -2.52 6.10 -13.56
CA GLN A 109 -1.56 7.14 -13.92
C GLN A 109 -0.22 6.59 -14.39
N TRP A 110 0.20 5.44 -13.85
CA TRP A 110 1.42 4.74 -14.25
C TRP A 110 1.45 4.33 -15.73
N LYS A 111 0.29 4.24 -16.40
CA LYS A 111 0.24 3.92 -17.84
C LYS A 111 0.75 5.06 -18.71
N ASP A 112 0.53 6.30 -18.27
CA ASP A 112 0.82 7.50 -19.04
C ASP A 112 2.04 8.27 -18.49
N ASP A 113 2.48 7.99 -17.25
CA ASP A 113 3.71 8.53 -16.66
C ASP A 113 4.90 7.55 -16.81
N LYS A 114 5.83 7.89 -17.70
CA LYS A 114 7.01 7.06 -18.01
C LYS A 114 7.89 6.80 -16.79
N ILE A 115 8.11 7.80 -15.94
CA ILE A 115 8.98 7.66 -14.77
C ILE A 115 8.31 6.73 -13.75
N LEU A 116 7.00 6.89 -13.55
CA LEU A 116 6.24 6.01 -12.67
C LEU A 116 6.26 4.56 -13.18
N LEU A 117 6.06 4.35 -14.48
CA LEU A 117 6.16 3.03 -15.10
C LEU A 117 7.54 2.39 -14.92
N GLU A 118 8.61 3.15 -15.18
CA GLU A 118 9.98 2.66 -15.04
C GLU A 118 10.30 2.24 -13.60
N ARG A 119 9.85 3.02 -12.61
CA ARG A 119 10.00 2.65 -11.19
C ARG A 119 9.23 1.39 -10.85
N ASN A 120 7.98 1.28 -11.31
CA ASN A 120 7.15 0.10 -11.06
C ASN A 120 7.76 -1.16 -11.68
N LYS A 121 8.24 -1.08 -12.91
CA LYS A 121 8.92 -2.19 -13.59
C LYS A 121 10.19 -2.60 -12.87
N PHE A 122 11.06 -1.63 -12.54
CA PHE A 122 12.31 -1.91 -11.83
C PHE A 122 12.07 -2.68 -10.52
N ILE A 123 11.12 -2.22 -9.70
CA ILE A 123 10.79 -2.88 -8.43
C ILE A 123 10.15 -4.26 -8.67
N GLY A 124 9.19 -4.35 -9.60
CA GLY A 124 8.50 -5.60 -9.89
C GLY A 124 9.42 -6.68 -10.47
N GLU A 125 10.38 -6.29 -11.32
CA GLU A 125 11.37 -7.21 -11.88
C GLU A 125 12.28 -7.80 -10.81
N LEU A 126 12.65 -7.03 -9.78
CA LEU A 126 13.45 -7.58 -8.67
C LEU A 126 12.72 -8.71 -7.93
N TYR A 127 11.41 -8.59 -7.73
CA TYR A 127 10.61 -9.68 -7.15
C TYR A 127 10.44 -10.84 -8.12
N ASN A 128 10.11 -10.57 -9.39
CA ASN A 128 9.93 -11.61 -10.40
C ASN A 128 11.22 -12.42 -10.65
N ASN A 129 12.39 -11.83 -10.48
CA ASN A 129 13.67 -12.53 -10.64
C ASN A 129 13.92 -13.59 -9.55
N PHE A 130 13.23 -13.50 -8.41
CA PHE A 130 13.31 -14.49 -7.34
C PHE A 130 12.31 -15.65 -7.51
N LEU A 131 11.18 -15.37 -8.17
CA LEU A 131 10.09 -16.34 -8.43
C LEU A 131 10.46 -17.33 -9.54
#